data_AF-A0A7H8T9Y8-F1
#
_entry.id   AF-A0A7H8T9Y8-F1
#
_cell.length_a   1.000
_cell.length_b   1.000
_cell.length_c   1.000
_cell.angle_alpha   90.00
_cell.angle_beta   90.00
_cell.angle_gamma   90.00
#
_symmetry.space_group_name_H-M   'P 1'
#
loop_
_entity.id
_entity.type
_entity.pdbx_description
1 polymer ?
#
loop_
_entity_poly.entity_id
_entity_poly.type
_entity_poly.pdbx_seq_one_letter_code
_entity_poly.pdbx_strand_id
1 'polypeptide(L)'
;MSNTTTAGGQPYPPGTRWTFQSKNGYVHTEELALSWLVGGAEPICEDPSAEGKPADVLWHYWAKDANRYHERWPEAFRPGEVHISWRVVSPTPDSGIFEGAPYTRDPRHLPRQSRADEKQDDFLTHFSFPTHAESGEGLNWLRLPVLDLAWREDREDVGGFVQEASGWKPSPLQLAMDVAQVARGSRLWTPELALMSGDLDDDEQYALGDWLAEHQEGMDRDLYDALYAKLGKHHQSDLDDSISDWADRAVGDESWRL
;
A
#
# COMPACT_ATOMS: atom_id res chain seq x y z
N MET A 1 -33.30 0.69 -30.01
CA MET A 1 -32.10 1.55 -29.90
C MET A 1 -31.24 0.94 -28.82
N SER A 2 -30.21 0.18 -29.22
CA SER A 2 -29.31 -0.50 -28.29
C SER A 2 -28.16 0.43 -27.97
N ASN A 3 -28.18 1.07 -26.80
CA ASN A 3 -27.03 1.81 -26.30
C ASN A 3 -26.00 0.78 -25.83
N THR A 4 -25.02 0.51 -26.69
CA THR A 4 -23.82 -0.23 -26.31
C THR A 4 -23.01 0.66 -25.38
N THR A 5 -23.21 0.52 -24.07
CA THR A 5 -22.37 1.18 -23.06
C THR A 5 -20.97 0.59 -23.16
N THR A 6 -20.08 1.29 -23.86
CA THR A 6 -18.64 0.98 -23.88
C THR A 6 -18.07 1.30 -22.50
N ALA A 7 -18.25 0.39 -21.55
CA ALA A 7 -17.88 0.56 -20.14
C ALA A 7 -16.37 0.40 -19.85
N GLY A 8 -15.51 0.76 -20.82
CA GLY A 8 -14.05 0.73 -20.70
C GLY A 8 -13.43 2.08 -21.07
N GLY A 9 -13.97 3.17 -20.53
CA GLY A 9 -13.55 4.53 -20.87
C GLY A 9 -12.22 4.90 -20.21
N GLN A 10 -11.34 5.55 -20.96
CA GLN A 10 -10.16 6.24 -20.44
C GLN A 10 -10.53 7.18 -19.26
N PRO A 11 -9.59 7.45 -18.34
CA PRO A 11 -9.78 8.48 -17.31
C PRO A 11 -10.29 9.79 -17.92
N TYR A 12 -11.09 10.53 -17.16
CA TYR A 12 -11.49 11.88 -17.58
C TYR A 12 -10.24 12.76 -17.74
N PRO A 13 -10.17 13.60 -18.79
CA PRO A 13 -9.03 14.46 -19.00
C PRO A 13 -8.92 15.52 -17.88
N PRO A 14 -7.71 16.02 -17.56
CA PRO A 14 -7.54 17.19 -16.70
C PRO A 14 -8.38 18.36 -17.20
N GLY A 15 -8.93 19.18 -16.30
CA GLY A 15 -9.87 20.24 -16.70
C GLY A 15 -11.33 19.83 -16.72
N THR A 16 -11.67 18.54 -16.57
CA THR A 16 -13.06 18.08 -16.57
C THR A 16 -13.79 18.56 -15.32
N ARG A 17 -14.80 19.41 -15.51
CA ARG A 17 -15.57 20.02 -14.41
C ARG A 17 -16.91 19.35 -14.19
N TRP A 18 -17.30 19.26 -12.93
CA TRP A 18 -18.51 18.60 -12.45
C TRP A 18 -19.33 19.56 -11.62
N THR A 19 -20.63 19.64 -11.92
CA THR A 19 -21.60 20.42 -11.16
C THR A 19 -22.31 19.52 -10.17
N PHE A 20 -22.35 19.95 -8.91
CA PHE A 20 -23.04 19.26 -7.82
C PHE A 20 -23.51 20.28 -6.79
N GLN A 21 -24.49 19.88 -5.97
CA GLN A 21 -25.10 20.74 -4.97
C GLN A 21 -24.87 20.17 -3.58
N SER A 22 -24.39 20.99 -2.65
CA SER A 22 -24.32 20.62 -1.24
C SER A 22 -25.73 20.49 -0.63
N LYS A 23 -25.89 19.75 0.48
CA LYS A 23 -27.22 19.60 1.12
C LYS A 23 -27.84 20.92 1.60
N ASN A 24 -27.03 21.93 1.90
CA ASN A 24 -27.50 23.28 2.25
C ASN A 24 -27.81 24.17 1.03
N GLY A 25 -27.69 23.63 -0.19
CA GLY A 25 -28.20 24.23 -1.41
C GLY A 25 -27.17 25.00 -2.26
N TYR A 26 -25.90 25.10 -1.84
CA TYR A 26 -24.86 25.74 -2.64
C TYR A 26 -24.48 24.86 -3.83
N VAL A 27 -24.36 25.48 -5.00
CA VAL A 27 -23.96 24.81 -6.23
C VAL A 27 -22.46 25.03 -6.43
N HIS A 28 -21.75 23.93 -6.65
CA HIS A 28 -20.34 23.87 -6.95
C HIS A 28 -20.15 23.44 -8.41
N THR A 29 -19.12 23.96 -9.07
CA THR A 29 -18.69 23.49 -10.38
C THR A 29 -17.18 23.37 -10.35
N GLU A 30 -16.67 22.18 -10.08
CA GLU A 30 -15.24 21.97 -9.78
C GLU A 30 -14.66 20.81 -10.58
N GLU A 31 -13.34 20.81 -10.75
CA GLU A 31 -12.63 19.58 -11.09
C GLU A 31 -12.66 18.62 -9.90
N LEU A 32 -12.84 17.34 -10.17
CA LEU A 32 -12.82 16.28 -9.16
C LEU A 32 -11.73 15.26 -9.50
N ALA A 33 -11.06 14.79 -8.47
CA ALA A 33 -10.03 13.75 -8.52
C ALA A 33 -10.16 12.81 -7.33
N LEU A 34 -9.45 11.70 -7.38
CA LEU A 34 -9.32 10.76 -6.28
C LEU A 34 -7.97 10.91 -5.60
N SER A 35 -7.98 11.16 -4.30
CA SER A 35 -6.81 10.98 -3.44
C SER A 35 -6.91 9.63 -2.73
N TRP A 36 -5.78 9.03 -2.42
CA TRP A 36 -5.68 7.69 -1.84
C TRP A 36 -4.66 7.69 -0.72
N LEU A 37 -4.80 6.72 0.19
CA LEU A 37 -3.89 6.54 1.31
C LEU A 37 -3.87 5.06 1.71
N VAL A 38 -2.68 4.47 1.79
CA VAL A 38 -2.52 3.12 2.32
C VAL A 38 -2.54 3.11 3.84
N GLY A 39 -3.15 2.08 4.40
CA GLY A 39 -3.23 1.88 5.84
C GLY A 39 -1.87 1.92 6.52
N GLY A 40 -1.76 2.72 7.59
CA GLY A 40 -0.52 2.83 8.36
C GLY A 40 0.55 3.77 7.83
N ALA A 41 0.31 4.43 6.69
CA ALA A 41 1.21 5.48 6.23
C ALA A 41 1.08 6.79 7.04
N GLU A 42 -0.11 7.14 7.55
CA GLU A 42 -0.32 8.40 8.30
C GLU A 42 0.64 8.54 9.49
N PRO A 43 0.74 7.56 10.42
CA PRO A 43 1.60 7.71 11.59
C PRO A 43 3.08 7.86 11.24
N ILE A 44 3.52 7.35 10.09
CA ILE A 44 4.90 7.46 9.62
C ILE A 44 5.17 8.85 9.07
N CYS A 45 4.23 9.41 8.32
CA CYS A 45 4.36 10.77 7.78
C CYS A 45 4.21 11.84 8.87
N GLU A 46 3.54 11.52 9.97
CA GLU A 46 3.41 12.40 11.15
C GLU A 46 4.58 12.28 12.14
N ASP A 47 5.47 11.28 11.97
CA ASP A 47 6.64 11.09 12.83
C ASP A 47 7.70 12.15 12.48
N PRO A 48 8.15 13.00 13.43
CA PRO A 48 9.25 13.93 13.19
C PRO A 48 10.54 13.25 12.72
N SER A 49 10.71 11.95 13.01
CA SER A 49 11.86 11.17 12.53
C SER A 49 11.79 10.83 11.04
N ALA A 50 10.67 11.08 10.37
CA ALA A 50 10.50 10.89 8.92
C ALA A 50 11.02 12.09 8.10
N GLU A 51 11.16 13.26 8.71
CA GLU A 51 11.62 14.48 8.03
C GLU A 51 13.01 14.27 7.40
N GLY A 52 13.11 14.60 6.11
CA GLY A 52 14.35 14.46 5.34
C GLY A 52 14.77 13.01 5.03
N LYS A 53 13.98 11.99 5.39
CA LYS A 53 14.29 10.61 5.01
C LYS A 53 13.92 10.33 3.55
N PRO A 54 14.79 9.61 2.82
CA PRO A 54 14.46 9.10 1.49
C PRO A 54 13.22 8.19 1.49
N ALA A 55 12.49 8.19 0.37
CA ALA A 55 11.23 7.45 0.24
C ALA A 55 11.40 5.93 0.39
N ASP A 56 12.51 5.36 -0.10
CA ASP A 56 12.85 3.93 0.04
C ASP A 56 13.10 3.54 1.50
N VAL A 57 13.75 4.40 2.28
CA VAL A 57 13.94 4.20 3.73
C VAL A 57 12.59 4.17 4.44
N LEU A 58 11.69 5.11 4.12
CA LEU A 58 10.34 5.14 4.70
C LEU A 58 9.49 3.96 4.25
N TRP A 59 9.63 3.53 3.00
CA TRP A 59 9.01 2.31 2.48
C TRP A 59 9.39 1.10 3.32
N HIS A 60 10.68 0.87 3.57
CA HIS A 60 11.12 -0.29 4.37
C HIS A 60 10.65 -0.21 5.81
N TYR A 61 10.61 0.99 6.40
CA TYR A 61 10.07 1.18 7.76
C TYR A 61 8.57 0.83 7.81
N TRP A 62 7.79 1.34 6.86
CA TRP A 62 6.36 1.10 6.74
C TRP A 62 6.03 -0.37 6.42
N ALA A 63 6.73 -0.95 5.45
CA ALA A 63 6.45 -2.29 4.93
C ALA A 63 6.67 -3.37 5.99
N LYS A 64 7.56 -3.16 6.98
CA LYS A 64 7.78 -4.08 8.11
C LYS A 64 6.53 -4.28 8.97
N ASP A 65 5.66 -3.27 9.06
CA ASP A 65 4.41 -3.33 9.82
C ASP A 65 3.18 -3.64 8.94
N ALA A 66 3.36 -3.86 7.63
CA ALA A 66 2.24 -4.04 6.69
C ALA A 66 1.37 -5.26 7.03
N ASN A 67 1.96 -6.31 7.63
CA ASN A 67 1.24 -7.53 7.99
C ASN A 67 0.25 -7.37 9.15
N ARG A 68 0.29 -6.26 9.89
CA ARG A 68 -0.59 -6.01 11.04
C ARG A 68 -2.09 -6.12 10.72
N TYR A 69 -2.49 -5.85 9.46
CA TYR A 69 -3.88 -6.00 9.02
C TYR A 69 -4.29 -7.47 8.99
N HIS A 70 -3.43 -8.34 8.46
CA HIS A 70 -3.63 -9.79 8.50
C HIS A 70 -3.60 -10.31 9.93
N GLU A 71 -2.64 -9.88 10.76
CA GLU A 71 -2.54 -10.32 12.15
C GLU A 71 -3.78 -9.97 12.97
N ARG A 72 -4.33 -8.76 12.75
CA ARG A 72 -5.53 -8.30 13.45
C ARG A 72 -6.81 -8.89 12.85
N TRP A 73 -6.85 -9.14 11.55
CA TRP A 73 -8.03 -9.60 10.82
C TRP A 73 -7.68 -10.62 9.72
N PRO A 74 -7.29 -11.84 10.11
CA PRO A 74 -6.76 -12.83 9.16
C PRO A 74 -7.81 -13.33 8.16
N GLU A 75 -9.10 -13.25 8.51
CA GLU A 75 -10.22 -13.62 7.62
C GLU A 75 -10.53 -12.55 6.56
N ALA A 76 -10.02 -11.34 6.75
CA ALA A 76 -10.29 -10.19 5.89
C ALA A 76 -9.10 -9.86 4.99
N PHE A 77 -7.88 -9.92 5.53
CA PHE A 77 -6.67 -9.54 4.82
C PHE A 77 -5.79 -10.76 4.63
N ARG A 78 -5.22 -10.92 3.45
CA ARG A 78 -4.12 -11.86 3.23
C ARG A 78 -2.84 -11.32 3.87
N PRO A 79 -1.84 -12.18 4.17
CA PRO A 79 -0.52 -11.70 4.57
C PRO A 79 -0.01 -10.62 3.59
N GLY A 80 0.53 -9.53 4.13
CA GLY A 80 1.01 -8.40 3.33
C GLY A 80 -0.06 -7.54 2.65
N GLU A 81 -1.36 -7.81 2.86
CA GLU A 81 -2.43 -6.99 2.29
C GLU A 81 -2.76 -5.80 3.21
N VAL A 82 -2.75 -4.60 2.66
CA VAL A 82 -3.10 -3.35 3.37
C VAL A 82 -4.31 -2.67 2.73
N HIS A 83 -5.20 -2.12 3.56
CA HIS A 83 -6.35 -1.36 3.08
C HIS A 83 -5.94 -0.05 2.40
N ILE A 84 -6.69 0.38 1.38
CA ILE A 84 -6.55 1.70 0.74
C ILE A 84 -7.81 2.52 1.02
N SER A 85 -7.64 3.64 1.71
CA SER A 85 -8.69 4.63 1.91
C SER A 85 -8.70 5.62 0.76
N TRP A 86 -9.91 6.00 0.31
CA TRP A 86 -10.11 6.89 -0.84
C TRP A 86 -10.89 8.13 -0.47
N ARG A 87 -10.49 9.27 -1.05
CA ARG A 87 -11.19 10.55 -0.92
C ARG A 87 -11.44 11.18 -2.28
N VAL A 88 -12.60 11.79 -2.43
CA VAL A 88 -12.89 12.70 -3.53
C VAL A 88 -12.38 14.07 -3.13
N VAL A 89 -11.49 14.61 -3.95
CA VAL A 89 -10.88 15.91 -3.74
C VAL A 89 -11.08 16.77 -4.97
N SER A 90 -11.01 18.08 -4.81
CA SER A 90 -10.79 18.96 -5.95
C SER A 90 -9.31 19.38 -5.96
N PRO A 91 -8.60 19.21 -7.09
CA PRO A 91 -7.19 19.57 -7.20
C PRO A 91 -6.96 21.09 -7.14
N THR A 92 -8.03 21.89 -7.20
CA THR A 92 -7.97 23.34 -7.03
C THR A 92 -7.78 23.69 -5.56
N PRO A 93 -6.70 24.43 -5.19
CA PRO A 93 -6.34 24.70 -3.79
C PRO A 93 -7.43 25.32 -2.91
N ASP A 94 -8.35 26.10 -3.49
CA ASP A 94 -9.35 26.88 -2.74
C ASP A 94 -10.76 26.25 -2.71
N SER A 95 -10.93 25.07 -3.32
CA SER A 95 -12.24 24.43 -3.49
C SER A 95 -12.84 23.91 -2.18
N GLY A 96 -12.00 23.51 -1.23
CA GLY A 96 -12.39 22.89 0.04
C GLY A 96 -13.07 21.51 -0.08
N ILE A 97 -13.09 20.89 -1.28
CA ILE A 97 -13.70 19.58 -1.49
C ILE A 97 -12.74 18.50 -1.02
N PHE A 98 -13.13 17.77 0.03
CA PHE A 98 -12.34 16.71 0.61
C PHE A 98 -13.22 15.74 1.40
N GLU A 99 -13.81 14.76 0.71
CA GLU A 99 -14.78 13.82 1.30
C GLU A 99 -14.40 12.37 1.02
N GLY A 100 -14.94 11.42 1.78
CA GLY A 100 -14.79 9.99 1.46
C GLY A 100 -15.31 9.67 0.06
N ALA A 101 -14.58 8.83 -0.69
CA ALA A 101 -15.07 8.39 -1.99
C ALA A 101 -16.26 7.43 -1.84
N PRO A 102 -17.31 7.56 -2.66
CA PRO A 102 -18.44 6.66 -2.59
C PRO A 102 -18.05 5.27 -3.10
N TYR A 103 -18.77 4.25 -2.62
CA TYR A 103 -18.60 2.85 -3.04
C TYR A 103 -17.23 2.23 -2.75
N THR A 104 -16.37 2.90 -1.96
CA THR A 104 -15.09 2.33 -1.51
C THR A 104 -15.20 1.64 -0.16
N ARG A 105 -16.43 1.42 0.33
CA ARG A 105 -16.65 0.71 1.57
C ARG A 105 -16.18 -0.72 1.41
N ASP A 106 -15.08 -1.01 2.08
CA ASP A 106 -14.57 -2.36 2.19
C ASP A 106 -15.59 -3.20 2.99
N PRO A 107 -16.21 -4.24 2.40
CA PRO A 107 -17.17 -5.07 3.11
C PRO A 107 -16.50 -5.90 4.21
N ARG A 108 -15.17 -6.01 4.16
CA ARG A 108 -14.37 -6.53 5.27
C ARG A 108 -14.57 -5.60 6.43
N HIS A 109 -15.33 -6.05 7.42
CA HIS A 109 -15.64 -5.26 8.59
C HIS A 109 -14.33 -4.92 9.30
N LEU A 110 -13.80 -3.72 9.04
CA LEU A 110 -12.69 -3.14 9.76
C LEU A 110 -13.27 -2.41 10.99
N PRO A 111 -13.30 -3.03 12.19
CA PRO A 111 -13.68 -2.30 13.38
C PRO A 111 -12.63 -1.22 13.67
N ARG A 112 -13.01 0.03 13.37
CA ARG A 112 -12.48 1.28 13.92
C ARG A 112 -10.95 1.39 13.92
N GLN A 113 -10.35 1.69 12.78
CA GLN A 113 -8.92 1.99 12.70
C GLN A 113 -8.58 3.43 12.34
N SER A 114 -9.46 4.18 11.67
CA SER A 114 -9.27 5.61 11.43
C SER A 114 -10.55 6.39 11.75
N ARG A 115 -10.41 7.66 12.17
CA ARG A 115 -11.55 8.59 12.29
C ARG A 115 -12.32 8.74 10.97
N ALA A 116 -11.64 8.54 9.84
CA ALA A 116 -12.25 8.55 8.51
C ALA A 116 -13.22 7.37 8.29
N ASP A 117 -13.02 6.25 8.99
CA ASP A 117 -13.91 5.08 8.93
C ASP A 117 -15.03 5.10 9.99
N GLU A 118 -14.90 5.91 11.04
CA GLU A 118 -15.85 5.92 12.17
C GLU A 118 -17.14 6.69 11.90
N LYS A 119 -17.12 7.63 10.95
CA LYS A 119 -18.25 8.41 10.47
C LYS A 119 -18.13 8.54 8.96
N GLN A 120 -18.40 7.45 8.23
CA GLN A 120 -18.26 7.41 6.77
C GLN A 120 -19.40 8.19 6.10
N ASP A 121 -19.45 9.49 6.37
CA ASP A 121 -20.06 10.39 5.43
C ASP A 121 -19.13 10.38 4.20
N ASP A 122 -19.67 9.93 3.07
CA ASP A 122 -18.98 10.02 1.80
C ASP A 122 -19.41 11.29 1.07
N PHE A 123 -18.86 11.50 -0.12
CA PHE A 123 -19.23 12.62 -0.96
C PHE A 123 -20.76 12.75 -1.16
N LEU A 124 -21.50 11.65 -1.29
CA LEU A 124 -22.94 11.66 -1.52
C LEU A 124 -23.76 11.91 -0.25
N THR A 125 -23.15 11.75 0.94
CA THR A 125 -23.73 12.21 2.20
C THR A 125 -23.82 13.74 2.24
N HIS A 126 -22.83 14.45 1.72
CA HIS A 126 -22.76 15.92 1.78
C HIS A 126 -23.24 16.63 0.51
N PHE A 127 -23.14 15.96 -0.65
CA PHE A 127 -23.42 16.54 -1.95
C PHE A 127 -24.45 15.73 -2.75
N SER A 128 -24.92 16.29 -3.86
CA SER A 128 -25.67 15.56 -4.87
C SER A 128 -24.74 14.73 -5.75
N PHE A 129 -25.31 13.83 -6.54
CA PHE A 129 -24.53 13.13 -7.56
C PHE A 129 -23.98 14.16 -8.59
N PRO A 130 -22.67 14.16 -8.92
CA PRO A 130 -22.12 15.12 -9.86
C PRO A 130 -22.53 14.86 -11.30
N THR A 131 -22.76 15.94 -12.05
CA THR A 131 -23.00 15.90 -13.50
C THR A 131 -21.96 16.73 -14.24
N HIS A 132 -21.56 16.26 -15.43
CA HIS A 132 -20.58 16.94 -16.25
C HIS A 132 -21.09 18.33 -16.62
N ALA A 133 -20.28 19.37 -16.41
CA ALA A 133 -20.73 20.75 -16.47
C ALA A 133 -21.31 21.17 -17.83
N GLU A 134 -20.81 20.58 -18.93
CA GLU A 134 -21.26 20.91 -20.29
C GLU A 134 -22.30 19.94 -20.85
N SER A 135 -22.16 18.65 -20.58
CA SER A 135 -22.98 17.60 -21.22
C SER A 135 -24.12 17.11 -20.35
N GLY A 136 -24.08 17.36 -19.03
CA GLY A 136 -25.03 16.84 -18.06
C GLY A 136 -24.91 15.34 -17.79
N GLU A 137 -23.90 14.65 -18.35
CA GLU A 137 -23.65 13.22 -18.09
C GLU A 137 -23.32 12.98 -16.61
N GLY A 138 -23.83 11.90 -16.02
CA GLY A 138 -23.48 11.53 -14.66
C GLY A 138 -22.02 11.10 -14.52
N LEU A 139 -21.37 11.47 -13.41
CA LEU A 139 -20.01 11.05 -13.10
C LEU A 139 -19.86 9.53 -13.00
N ASN A 140 -18.84 8.98 -13.67
CA ASN A 140 -18.34 7.63 -13.39
C ASN A 140 -17.09 7.70 -12.50
N TRP A 141 -17.23 7.31 -11.23
CA TRP A 141 -16.16 7.37 -10.23
C TRP A 141 -14.90 6.60 -10.62
N LEU A 142 -15.01 5.49 -11.36
CA LEU A 142 -13.87 4.68 -11.82
C LEU A 142 -13.04 5.35 -12.91
N ARG A 143 -13.51 6.48 -13.45
CA ARG A 143 -12.82 7.26 -14.47
C ARG A 143 -12.23 8.56 -13.91
N LEU A 144 -12.45 8.86 -12.63
CA LEU A 144 -11.79 10.02 -12.03
C LEU A 144 -10.27 9.84 -12.07
N PRO A 145 -9.50 10.91 -12.35
CA PRO A 145 -8.07 10.85 -12.23
C PRO A 145 -7.69 10.58 -10.78
N VAL A 146 -6.77 9.64 -10.57
CA VAL A 146 -6.12 9.43 -9.27
C VAL A 146 -4.96 10.43 -9.19
N LEU A 147 -4.84 11.17 -8.09
CA LEU A 147 -3.75 12.12 -7.91
C LEU A 147 -2.40 11.39 -7.78
N ASP A 148 -1.36 12.02 -8.33
CA ASP A 148 0.02 11.63 -8.05
C ASP A 148 0.44 12.21 -6.71
N LEU A 149 0.89 11.35 -5.82
CA LEU A 149 1.50 11.73 -4.54
C LEU A 149 3.03 11.73 -4.69
N ALA A 150 3.71 12.57 -3.93
CA ALA A 150 5.17 12.64 -3.91
C ALA A 150 5.73 12.78 -2.48
N TRP A 151 6.98 12.36 -2.31
CA TRP A 151 7.74 12.54 -1.07
C TRP A 151 9.17 12.98 -1.39
N ARG A 152 9.38 14.29 -1.39
CA ARG A 152 10.63 14.97 -1.77
C ARG A 152 10.65 16.39 -1.17
N GLU A 153 11.80 17.06 -1.23
CA GLU A 153 12.03 18.35 -0.53
C GLU A 153 10.97 19.44 -0.79
N ASP A 154 10.35 19.48 -1.98
CA ASP A 154 9.32 20.45 -2.34
C ASP A 154 7.88 19.96 -2.11
N ARG A 155 7.69 18.67 -1.79
CA ARG A 155 6.37 18.03 -1.66
C ARG A 155 6.40 16.76 -0.82
N GLU A 156 5.72 16.79 0.32
CA GLU A 156 5.60 15.67 1.28
C GLU A 156 4.13 15.29 1.48
N ASP A 157 3.51 14.68 0.47
CA ASP A 157 2.14 14.19 0.64
C ASP A 157 2.12 13.00 1.59
N VAL A 158 1.10 12.92 2.45
CA VAL A 158 0.92 11.76 3.33
C VAL A 158 0.75 10.49 2.50
N GLY A 159 1.62 9.51 2.71
CA GLY A 159 1.68 8.26 1.92
C GLY A 159 2.40 8.39 0.57
N GLY A 160 2.91 9.58 0.22
CA GLY A 160 3.62 9.83 -1.04
C GLY A 160 4.91 9.02 -1.20
N PHE A 161 5.56 8.63 -0.09
CA PHE A 161 6.77 7.81 -0.13
C PHE A 161 6.52 6.44 -0.78
N VAL A 162 5.30 5.92 -0.72
CA VAL A 162 4.93 4.66 -1.39
C VAL A 162 5.06 4.82 -2.90
N GLN A 163 4.45 5.86 -3.46
CA GLN A 163 4.49 6.11 -4.90
C GLN A 163 5.90 6.50 -5.35
N GLU A 164 6.60 7.34 -4.58
CA GLU A 164 7.96 7.78 -4.92
C GLU A 164 8.96 6.62 -4.92
N ALA A 165 8.93 5.75 -3.90
CA ALA A 165 9.86 4.62 -3.80
C ALA A 165 9.55 3.54 -4.84
N SER A 166 8.28 3.18 -5.00
CA SER A 166 7.91 1.99 -5.78
C SER A 166 7.53 2.29 -7.24
N GLY A 167 7.23 3.55 -7.57
CA GLY A 167 6.59 3.93 -8.83
C GLY A 167 5.16 3.40 -8.97
N TRP A 168 4.62 2.73 -7.96
CA TRP A 168 3.28 2.16 -7.98
C TRP A 168 2.22 3.20 -7.65
N LYS A 169 1.07 3.06 -8.30
CA LYS A 169 -0.12 3.89 -8.10
C LYS A 169 -1.36 3.01 -8.20
N PRO A 170 -2.33 3.14 -7.28
CA PRO A 170 -3.52 2.32 -7.33
C PRO A 170 -4.40 2.66 -8.53
N SER A 171 -5.12 1.65 -9.02
CA SER A 171 -6.25 1.89 -9.90
C SER A 171 -7.40 2.57 -9.13
N PRO A 172 -8.23 3.40 -9.79
CA PRO A 172 -9.35 4.08 -9.13
C PRO A 172 -10.21 3.11 -8.29
N LEU A 173 -10.37 3.44 -7.01
CA LEU A 173 -11.19 2.68 -6.05
C LEU A 173 -10.69 1.24 -5.79
N GLN A 174 -9.42 0.94 -6.07
CA GLN A 174 -8.79 -0.29 -5.59
C GLN A 174 -8.78 -0.32 -4.06
N LEU A 175 -9.38 -1.33 -3.43
CA LEU A 175 -9.63 -1.35 -1.98
C LEU A 175 -8.44 -1.76 -1.12
N ALA A 176 -7.45 -2.41 -1.71
CA ALA A 176 -6.27 -2.88 -1.00
C ALA A 176 -5.05 -3.03 -1.90
N MET A 177 -3.89 -3.04 -1.29
CA MET A 177 -2.59 -3.26 -1.91
C MET A 177 -1.93 -4.50 -1.31
N ASP A 178 -1.31 -5.32 -2.16
CA ASP A 178 -0.39 -6.38 -1.73
C ASP A 178 1.03 -5.80 -1.69
N VAL A 179 1.57 -5.63 -0.49
CA VAL A 179 2.87 -4.98 -0.26
C VAL A 179 4.01 -5.79 -0.86
N ALA A 180 3.97 -7.12 -0.73
CA ALA A 180 5.02 -7.99 -1.28
C ALA A 180 5.01 -7.95 -2.81
N GLN A 181 3.84 -7.97 -3.44
CA GLN A 181 3.71 -7.86 -4.88
C GLN A 181 4.23 -6.50 -5.41
N VAL A 182 3.91 -5.40 -4.74
CA VAL A 182 4.44 -4.08 -5.11
C VAL A 182 5.95 -4.01 -4.89
N ALA A 183 6.46 -4.53 -3.78
CA ALA A 183 7.89 -4.58 -3.49
C ALA A 183 8.67 -5.34 -4.58
N ARG A 184 8.16 -6.48 -5.03
CA ARG A 184 8.74 -7.25 -6.15
C ARG A 184 8.78 -6.46 -7.44
N GLY A 185 7.64 -5.89 -7.83
CA GLY A 185 7.52 -5.10 -9.05
C GLY A 185 8.42 -3.86 -9.08
N SER A 186 8.81 -3.36 -7.90
CA SER A 186 9.64 -2.16 -7.73
C SER A 186 11.09 -2.44 -7.30
N ARG A 187 11.48 -3.70 -7.14
CA ARG A 187 12.81 -4.11 -6.62
C ARG A 187 13.10 -3.58 -5.21
N LEU A 188 12.05 -3.41 -4.41
CA LEU A 188 12.11 -3.05 -2.98
C LEU A 188 11.86 -4.26 -2.07
N TRP A 189 11.83 -5.47 -2.63
CA TRP A 189 11.63 -6.69 -1.86
C TRP A 189 12.85 -6.96 -0.96
N THR A 190 12.59 -7.40 0.26
CA THR A 190 13.62 -7.82 1.22
C THR A 190 13.20 -9.13 1.90
N PRO A 191 14.15 -9.90 2.45
CA PRO A 191 13.85 -11.14 3.19
C PRO A 191 12.81 -10.98 4.29
N GLU A 192 12.73 -9.81 4.95
CA GLU A 192 11.69 -9.56 5.98
C GLU A 192 10.26 -9.56 5.43
N LEU A 193 10.08 -9.37 4.11
CA LEU A 193 8.78 -9.46 3.44
C LEU A 193 8.42 -10.90 3.03
N ALA A 194 9.30 -11.88 3.25
CA ALA A 194 9.04 -13.27 2.86
C ALA A 194 7.83 -13.89 3.58
N LEU A 195 7.59 -13.53 4.85
CA LEU A 195 6.40 -14.01 5.58
C LEU A 195 5.09 -13.49 4.98
N MET A 196 5.12 -12.28 4.42
CA MET A 196 4.00 -11.64 3.74
C MET A 196 3.84 -12.12 2.30
N SER A 197 4.88 -12.74 1.75
CA SER A 197 4.89 -13.24 0.39
C SER A 197 4.17 -14.59 0.30
N GLY A 198 3.60 -14.87 -0.87
CA GLY A 198 3.17 -16.22 -1.25
C GLY A 198 4.37 -17.15 -1.44
N ASP A 199 4.34 -17.95 -2.50
CA ASP A 199 5.53 -18.69 -2.91
C ASP A 199 6.64 -17.70 -3.31
N LEU A 200 7.87 -18.04 -2.93
CA LEU A 200 9.08 -17.31 -3.31
C LEU A 200 9.59 -17.86 -4.64
N ASP A 201 10.07 -16.99 -5.52
CA ASP A 201 10.82 -17.46 -6.69
C ASP A 201 12.24 -17.93 -6.29
N ASP A 202 13.01 -18.46 -7.24
CA ASP A 202 14.32 -19.03 -6.93
C ASP A 202 15.29 -17.93 -6.43
N ASP A 203 15.29 -16.73 -7.02
CA ASP A 203 16.17 -15.64 -6.62
C ASP A 203 15.83 -15.16 -5.19
N GLU A 204 14.54 -15.08 -4.87
CA GLU A 204 14.05 -14.75 -3.52
C GLU A 204 14.40 -15.83 -2.49
N GLN A 205 14.36 -17.11 -2.87
CA GLN A 205 14.75 -18.20 -1.99
C GLN A 205 16.24 -18.16 -1.66
N TYR A 206 17.11 -17.91 -2.65
CA TYR A 206 18.55 -17.71 -2.38
C TYR A 206 18.78 -16.49 -1.49
N ALA A 207 18.16 -15.35 -1.81
CA ALA A 207 18.31 -14.13 -1.01
C ALA A 207 17.85 -14.33 0.44
N LEU A 208 16.75 -15.08 0.66
CA LEU A 208 16.29 -15.42 1.99
C LEU A 208 17.25 -16.41 2.70
N GLY A 209 17.76 -17.41 2.00
CA GLY A 209 18.71 -18.38 2.54
C GLY A 209 20.00 -17.73 3.03
N ASP A 210 20.62 -16.90 2.19
CA ASP A 210 21.83 -16.13 2.53
C ASP A 210 21.56 -15.23 3.75
N TRP A 211 20.43 -14.52 3.75
CA TRP A 211 20.06 -13.65 4.86
C TRP A 211 19.86 -14.41 6.18
N LEU A 212 19.21 -15.58 6.15
CA LEU A 212 19.01 -16.44 7.32
C LEU A 212 20.36 -16.91 7.88
N ALA A 213 21.30 -17.31 7.03
CA ALA A 213 22.64 -17.72 7.44
C ALA A 213 23.39 -16.58 8.17
N GLU A 214 23.28 -15.36 7.66
CA GLU A 214 23.93 -14.18 8.24
C GLU A 214 23.31 -13.70 9.56
N HIS A 215 21.99 -13.90 9.76
CA HIS A 215 21.26 -13.31 10.88
C HIS A 215 20.85 -14.30 11.97
N GLN A 216 21.19 -15.59 11.84
CA GLN A 216 20.75 -16.65 12.76
C GLN A 216 21.09 -16.39 14.25
N GLU A 217 22.24 -15.79 14.57
CA GLU A 217 22.71 -15.65 15.96
C GLU A 217 21.91 -14.66 16.81
N GLY A 218 21.12 -13.78 16.18
CA GLY A 218 20.30 -12.77 16.87
C GLY A 218 18.80 -12.87 16.57
N MET A 219 18.39 -13.82 15.73
CA MET A 219 17.01 -13.95 15.30
C MET A 219 16.20 -14.72 16.34
N ASP A 220 14.96 -14.26 16.56
CA ASP A 220 13.99 -15.06 17.30
C ASP A 220 13.80 -16.42 16.61
N ARG A 221 13.77 -17.50 17.41
CA ARG A 221 13.75 -18.86 16.86
C ARG A 221 12.47 -19.15 16.09
N ASP A 222 11.32 -18.66 16.57
CA ASP A 222 10.04 -18.90 15.90
C ASP A 222 9.99 -18.12 14.57
N LEU A 223 10.57 -16.92 14.54
CA LEU A 223 10.75 -16.15 13.30
C LEU A 223 11.68 -16.87 12.31
N TYR A 224 12.83 -17.39 12.77
CA TYR A 224 13.74 -18.15 11.93
C TYR A 224 13.05 -19.37 11.32
N ASP A 225 12.37 -20.17 12.14
CA ASP A 225 11.67 -21.38 11.69
C ASP A 225 10.55 -21.03 10.68
N ALA A 226 9.82 -19.93 10.90
CA ALA A 226 8.79 -19.46 9.97
C ALA A 226 9.36 -19.02 8.61
N LEU A 227 10.49 -18.32 8.60
CA LEU A 227 11.18 -17.91 7.38
C LEU A 227 11.84 -19.09 6.67
N TYR A 228 12.51 -19.98 7.40
CA TYR A 228 13.09 -21.21 6.86
C TYR A 228 12.02 -22.09 6.20
N ALA A 229 10.81 -22.15 6.77
CA ALA A 229 9.68 -22.86 6.18
C ALA A 229 9.18 -22.27 4.84
N LYS A 230 9.56 -21.03 4.49
CA LYS A 230 9.28 -20.44 3.16
C LYS A 230 10.22 -20.94 2.08
N LEU A 231 11.40 -21.45 2.44
CA LEU A 231 12.34 -22.02 1.49
C LEU A 231 11.82 -23.35 0.94
N GLY A 232 11.99 -23.57 -0.36
CA GLY A 232 11.82 -24.89 -0.96
C GLY A 232 12.87 -25.87 -0.43
N LYS A 233 12.57 -27.18 -0.49
CA LYS A 233 13.43 -28.24 0.06
C LYS A 233 14.89 -28.20 -0.43
N HIS A 234 15.10 -27.79 -1.68
CA HIS A 234 16.44 -27.65 -2.24
C HIS A 234 17.23 -26.56 -1.50
N HIS A 235 16.67 -25.35 -1.42
CA HIS A 235 17.28 -24.21 -0.74
C HIS A 235 17.43 -24.43 0.78
N GLN A 236 16.51 -25.19 1.40
CA GLN A 236 16.66 -25.65 2.78
C GLN A 236 17.91 -26.51 2.97
N SER A 237 18.12 -27.50 2.10
CA SER A 237 19.32 -28.35 2.13
C SER A 237 20.59 -27.54 1.93
N ASP A 238 20.60 -26.61 0.97
CA ASP A 238 21.76 -25.78 0.68
C ASP A 238 22.11 -24.87 1.87
N LEU A 239 21.10 -24.33 2.57
CA LEU A 239 21.29 -23.55 3.79
C LEU A 239 21.83 -24.41 4.93
N ASP A 240 21.29 -25.61 5.16
CA ASP A 240 21.76 -26.54 6.19
C ASP A 240 23.23 -26.95 5.95
N ASP A 241 23.59 -27.21 4.70
CA ASP A 241 24.96 -27.52 4.29
C ASP A 241 25.89 -26.32 4.56
N SER A 242 25.46 -25.09 4.22
CA SER A 242 26.21 -23.85 4.48
C SER A 242 26.46 -23.61 5.97
N ILE A 243 25.43 -23.79 6.80
CA ILE A 243 25.52 -23.66 8.27
C ILE A 243 26.46 -24.73 8.84
N SER A 244 26.37 -25.97 8.35
CA SER A 244 27.22 -27.08 8.79
C SER A 244 28.69 -26.82 8.43
N ASP A 245 28.96 -26.41 7.20
CA ASP A 245 30.30 -26.03 6.71
C ASP A 245 30.92 -24.89 7.54
N TRP A 246 30.09 -23.90 7.92
CA TRP A 246 30.53 -22.82 8.78
C TRP A 246 30.85 -23.31 10.19
N ALA A 247 29.99 -24.14 10.78
CA ALA A 247 30.18 -24.70 12.12
C ALA A 247 31.46 -25.55 12.19
N ASP A 248 31.72 -26.38 11.17
CA ASP A 248 32.95 -27.19 11.08
C ASP A 248 34.21 -26.31 11.01
N ARG A 249 34.15 -25.18 10.30
CA ARG A 249 35.26 -24.21 10.23
C ARG A 249 35.44 -23.44 11.54
N ALA A 250 34.36 -23.06 12.21
CA ALA A 250 34.40 -22.34 13.48
C ALA A 250 34.92 -23.24 14.62
N VAL A 251 34.47 -24.49 14.69
CA VAL A 251 34.90 -25.49 15.70
C VAL A 251 36.28 -26.09 15.38
N GLY A 252 36.71 -26.00 14.12
CA GLY A 252 38.05 -26.38 13.65
C GLY A 252 39.16 -25.37 13.97
N ASP A 253 38.83 -24.19 14.50
CA ASP A 253 39.81 -23.20 14.95
C ASP A 253 40.34 -23.57 16.35
N GLU A 254 41.64 -23.91 16.42
CA GLU A 254 42.32 -24.29 17.67
C GLU A 254 42.19 -23.22 18.79
N SER A 255 41.87 -21.97 18.45
CA SER A 255 41.70 -20.88 19.41
C SER A 255 40.44 -21.00 20.29
N TRP A 256 39.47 -21.85 19.95
CA TRP A 256 38.25 -22.10 20.74
C TRP A 256 38.39 -23.25 21.75
N ARG A 257 39.55 -23.93 21.77
CA ARG A 257 39.85 -25.05 22.69
C ARG A 257 40.67 -24.61 23.93
N LEU A 258 40.29 -23.52 24.58
CA LEU A 258 40.86 -23.11 25.88
C LEU A 258 40.05 -23.68 27.06
#